data_AF-A0A1H7N6B3-F1
#
_entry.id   AF-A0A1H7N6B3-F1
#
_cell.length_a   1.000
_cell.length_b   1.000
_cell.length_c   1.000
_cell.angle_alpha   90.00
_cell.angle_beta   90.00
_cell.angle_gamma   90.00
#
_symmetry.space_group_name_H-M   'P 1'
#
loop_
_entity.id
_entity.type
_entity.pdbx_description
1 polymer ?
#
loop_
_entity_poly.entity_id
_entity_poly.type
_entity_poly.pdbx_seq_one_letter_code
_entity_poly.pdbx_strand_id
1 'polypeptide(L)'
;IGAGIDLSGPSISGSLTVPVSAGQVKFVGVSGKDIKKNGKYSVQYQDTQLEIQNCGGFAQARSYTVVEIVGDNYSKTTLYGQPFSIG
;
A
#
# COMPACT_ATOMS: atom_id res chain seq x y z
N ILE A 1 -8.09 15.75 1.90
CA ILE A 1 -7.86 15.14 3.23
C ILE A 1 -8.09 13.65 3.06
N GLY A 2 -7.01 12.86 2.92
CA GLY A 2 -7.08 11.42 2.72
C GLY A 2 -6.87 10.70 4.04
N ALA A 3 -7.76 9.76 4.37
CA ALA A 3 -7.58 8.88 5.51
C ALA A 3 -6.55 7.80 5.14
N GLY A 4 -5.32 7.92 5.64
CA GLY A 4 -4.33 6.85 5.62
C GLY A 4 -4.57 5.95 6.82
N ILE A 5 -4.85 4.67 6.58
CA ILE A 5 -4.85 3.66 7.64
C ILE A 5 -3.39 3.18 7.74
N ASP A 6 -2.70 3.61 8.79
CA ASP A 6 -1.33 3.20 9.10
C ASP A 6 -1.41 1.89 9.91
N LEU A 7 -0.97 0.78 9.31
CA LEU A 7 -1.02 -0.59 9.88
C LEU A 7 0.37 -1.05 10.31
N SER A 8 1.00 -0.27 11.19
CA SER A 8 2.27 -0.62 11.84
C SER A 8 2.06 -1.69 12.93
N GLY A 9 1.75 -2.92 12.53
CA GLY A 9 1.53 -4.07 13.42
C GLY A 9 1.17 -5.37 12.67
N PRO A 10 1.37 -6.56 13.26
CA PRO A 10 1.69 -7.83 12.59
C PRO A 10 0.65 -8.28 11.55
N SER A 11 1.18 -8.83 10.45
CA SER A 11 0.50 -9.51 9.33
C SER A 11 -1.01 -9.67 9.47
N ILE A 12 -1.76 -8.81 8.76
CA ILE A 12 -3.20 -8.94 8.57
C ILE A 12 -3.44 -10.20 7.72
N SER A 13 -3.96 -11.25 8.34
CA SER A 13 -4.49 -12.44 7.67
C SER A 13 -6.02 -12.34 7.49
N GLY A 14 -6.59 -11.15 7.69
CA GLY A 14 -8.01 -10.85 7.50
C GLY A 14 -8.24 -9.91 6.32
N SER A 15 -9.38 -10.07 5.65
CA SER A 15 -9.83 -9.22 4.55
C SER A 15 -9.88 -7.75 4.99
N LEU A 16 -9.15 -6.88 4.27
CA LEU A 16 -9.18 -5.44 4.54
C LEU A 16 -10.24 -4.78 3.65
N THR A 17 -11.32 -4.30 4.26
CA THR A 17 -12.36 -3.55 3.56
C THR A 17 -11.91 -2.11 3.33
N VAL A 18 -11.93 -1.68 2.07
CA VAL A 18 -11.51 -0.35 1.62
C VAL A 18 -12.70 0.34 0.95
N PRO A 19 -13.47 1.15 1.69
CA PRO A 19 -14.55 1.93 1.10
C PRO A 19 -13.94 3.07 0.26
N VAL A 20 -14.32 3.14 -1.02
CA VAL A 20 -13.92 4.20 -1.94
C VAL A 20 -15.14 4.96 -2.45
N SER A 21 -15.08 6.29 -2.39
CA SER A 21 -16.07 7.14 -3.07
C SER A 21 -15.71 7.30 -4.55
N ALA A 22 -16.69 7.65 -5.39
CA ALA A 22 -16.45 7.93 -6.80
C ALA A 22 -15.35 9.01 -6.98
N GLY A 23 -14.35 8.71 -7.82
CA GLY A 23 -13.20 9.60 -8.06
C GLY A 23 -12.14 9.62 -6.94
N GLN A 24 -12.31 8.83 -5.88
CA GLN A 24 -11.36 8.78 -4.78
C GLN A 24 -10.23 7.78 -5.05
N VAL A 25 -9.00 8.20 -4.78
CA VAL A 25 -7.83 7.32 -4.68
C VAL A 25 -7.57 7.02 -3.21
N LYS A 26 -7.49 5.75 -2.84
CA LYS A 26 -7.06 5.31 -1.50
C LYS A 26 -5.77 4.53 -1.56
N PHE A 27 -4.90 4.84 -0.59
CA PHE A 27 -3.62 4.18 -0.40
C PHE A 27 -3.78 3.15 0.72
N VAL A 28 -3.32 1.93 0.47
CA VAL A 28 -3.46 0.80 1.39
C VAL A 28 -2.07 0.22 1.63
N GLY A 29 -1.62 0.25 2.89
CA GLY A 29 -0.38 -0.40 3.29
C GLY A 29 -0.58 -1.90 3.46
N VAL A 30 -0.01 -2.71 2.58
CA VAL A 30 -0.07 -4.18 2.66
C VAL A 30 1.02 -4.73 3.59
N SER A 31 2.24 -4.21 3.48
CA SER A 31 3.37 -4.61 4.32
C SER A 31 4.42 -3.51 4.34
N GLY A 32 5.15 -3.40 5.45
CA GLY A 32 6.26 -2.47 5.62
C GLY A 32 7.38 -3.09 6.47
N LYS A 33 8.58 -2.52 6.39
CA LYS A 33 9.69 -2.89 7.27
C LYS A 33 10.57 -1.68 7.56
N ASP A 34 10.90 -1.49 8.83
CA ASP A 34 11.89 -0.50 9.24
C ASP A 34 13.31 -0.96 8.90
N ILE A 35 14.03 -0.11 8.17
CA ILE A 35 15.43 -0.32 7.82
C ILE A 35 16.29 0.47 8.81
N LYS A 36 16.77 -0.20 9.86
CA LYS A 36 17.56 0.43 10.95
C LYS A 36 19.07 0.43 10.71
N LYS A 37 19.54 -0.36 9.75
CA LYS A 37 20.97 -0.53 9.43
C LYS A 37 21.13 -0.72 7.93
N ASN A 38 22.35 -0.52 7.43
CA ASN A 38 22.65 -0.79 6.03
C ASN A 38 22.51 -2.29 5.74
N GLY A 39 21.88 -2.63 4.62
CA GLY A 39 21.68 -4.02 4.24
C GLY A 39 20.73 -4.18 3.06
N LYS A 40 20.57 -5.43 2.62
CA LYS A 40 19.56 -5.82 1.63
C LYS A 40 18.30 -6.22 2.38
N TYR A 41 17.19 -5.63 1.97
CA TYR A 41 15.88 -5.89 2.54
C TYR A 41 14.93 -6.34 1.44
N SER A 42 14.06 -7.28 1.79
CA SER A 42 13.00 -7.76 0.91
C SER A 42 11.68 -7.71 1.67
N VAL A 43 10.65 -7.22 0.99
CA VAL A 43 9.26 -7.23 1.46
C VAL A 43 8.52 -8.21 0.58
N GLN A 44 7.90 -9.21 1.20
CA GLN A 44 7.12 -10.24 0.53
C GLN A 44 5.75 -10.28 1.20
N TYR A 45 4.71 -10.36 0.40
CA TYR A 45 3.34 -10.54 0.83
C TYR A 45 2.70 -11.54 -0.11
N GLN A 46 1.81 -12.37 0.43
CA GLN A 46 1.08 -13.39 -0.30
C GLN A 46 -0.34 -13.44 0.23
N ASP A 47 -1.30 -13.73 -0.63
CA ASP A 47 -2.71 -13.96 -0.29
C ASP A 47 -3.33 -12.81 0.53
N THR A 48 -2.91 -11.56 0.27
CA THR A 48 -3.51 -10.38 0.89
C THR A 48 -4.83 -10.05 0.19
N GLN A 49 -5.94 -10.31 0.88
CA GLN A 49 -7.26 -9.99 0.36
C GLN A 49 -7.63 -8.53 0.66
N LEU A 50 -7.95 -7.77 -0.39
CA LEU A 50 -8.49 -6.42 -0.32
C LEU A 50 -9.93 -6.44 -0.85
N GLU A 51 -10.88 -6.01 -0.02
CA GLU A 51 -12.28 -5.89 -0.43
C GLU A 51 -12.58 -4.42 -0.74
N ILE A 52 -12.72 -4.11 -2.03
CA ILE A 52 -13.03 -2.76 -2.49
C ILE A 52 -14.54 -2.59 -2.58
N GLN A 53 -15.08 -1.65 -1.82
CA GLN A 53 -16.52 -1.36 -1.79
C GLN A 53 -16.83 -0.02 -2.47
N ASN A 54 -18.05 0.11 -3.02
CA ASN A 54 -18.58 1.34 -3.62
C ASN A 54 -17.88 1.82 -4.91
N CYS A 55 -17.21 0.94 -5.66
CA CYS A 55 -16.57 1.28 -6.93
C CYS A 55 -17.50 1.39 -8.15
N GLY A 56 -18.81 1.15 -8.00
CA GLY A 56 -19.79 1.35 -9.07
C GLY A 56 -19.60 0.47 -10.32
N GLY A 57 -18.81 -0.60 -10.22
CA GLY A 57 -18.55 -1.53 -11.32
C GLY A 57 -17.32 -1.22 -12.18
N PHE A 58 -16.58 -0.15 -11.88
CA PHE A 58 -15.27 0.13 -12.50
C PHE A 58 -14.26 0.61 -11.44
N ALA A 59 -13.24 -0.18 -11.16
CA ALA A 59 -12.10 0.19 -10.32
C ALA A 59 -10.77 -0.29 -10.90
N GLN A 60 -9.77 0.58 -10.76
CA GLN A 60 -8.39 0.30 -11.13
C GLN A 60 -7.50 0.36 -9.89
N ALA A 61 -6.65 -0.64 -9.73
CA ALA A 61 -5.63 -0.68 -8.69
C ALA A 61 -4.23 -0.59 -9.29
N ARG A 62 -3.25 -0.20 -8.45
CA ARG A 62 -1.84 -0.15 -8.82
C ARG A 62 -0.99 -0.53 -7.61
N SER A 63 -0.07 -1.47 -7.80
CA SER A 63 0.96 -1.76 -6.81
C SER A 63 2.01 -0.65 -6.79
N TYR A 64 2.43 -0.24 -5.61
CA TYR A 64 3.54 0.70 -5.44
C TYR A 64 4.39 0.29 -4.24
N THR A 65 5.66 0.71 -4.24
CA THR A 65 6.58 0.53 -3.12
C THR A 65 7.25 1.84 -2.83
N VAL A 66 7.29 2.23 -1.56
CA VAL A 66 7.94 3.45 -1.10
C VAL A 66 9.17 3.07 -0.30
N VAL A 67 10.31 3.63 -0.68
CA VAL A 67 11.53 3.60 0.12
C VAL A 67 11.77 5.01 0.63
N GLU A 68 11.80 5.15 1.95
CA GLU A 68 12.04 6.42 2.62
C GLU A 68 13.26 6.28 3.51
N ILE A 69 14.29 7.07 3.21
CA ILE A 69 15.51 7.20 3.99
C ILE A 69 15.36 8.45 4.84
N VAL A 70 15.31 8.24 6.16
CA VAL A 70 15.23 9.29 7.17
C VAL A 70 16.56 9.39 7.89
N GLY A 71 17.12 10.60 8.02
CA GLY A 71 18.44 10.84 8.60
C GLY A 71 19.07 12.13 8.06
N ASP A 72 20.40 12.25 8.14
CA ASP A 72 21.15 13.43 7.67
C ASP A 72 20.86 13.78 6.19
N ASN A 73 20.54 12.77 5.39
CA ASN A 73 20.06 12.94 4.03
C ASN A 73 18.66 12.33 3.91
N TYR A 74 17.69 13.16 3.55
CA TYR A 74 16.33 12.72 3.28
C TYR A 74 16.19 12.32 1.81
N SER A 75 15.73 11.09 1.58
CA SER A 75 15.41 10.63 0.23
C SER A 75 14.17 9.74 0.27
N LYS A 76 13.17 10.11 -0.52
CA LYS A 76 11.93 9.35 -0.65
C LYS A 76 11.70 9.02 -2.11
N THR A 77 11.71 7.73 -2.41
CA THR A 77 11.53 7.22 -3.77
C THR A 77 10.33 6.28 -3.80
N THR A 78 9.45 6.46 -4.77
CA THR A 78 8.31 5.57 -4.99
C THR A 78 8.47 4.88 -6.33
N LEU A 79 8.41 3.55 -6.32
CA LEU A 79 8.36 2.72 -7.52
C LEU A 79 6.92 2.31 -7.78
N TYR A 80 6.46 2.52 -9.01
CA TYR A 80 5.10 2.19 -9.44
C TYR A 80 5.11 1.00 -10.40
N GLY A 81 4.25 0.02 -10.12
CA GLY A 81 3.95 -1.06 -11.04
C GLY A 81 2.93 -0.66 -12.11
N GLN A 82 2.68 -1.58 -13.04
CA GLN A 82 1.63 -1.43 -14.03
C GLN A 82 0.25 -1.44 -13.35
N PRO A 83 -0.69 -0.56 -13.75
CA PRO A 83 -2.07 -0.65 -13.30
C PRO A 83 -2.75 -1.95 -13.72
N PHE A 84 -3.76 -2.35 -12.96
CA PHE A 84 -4.61 -3.49 -13.29
C PHE A 84 -6.07 -3.20 -12.92
N SER A 85 -7.00 -3.79 -13.68
CA SER A 85 -8.43 -3.72 -13.37
C SER A 85 -8.78 -4.69 -12.25
N ILE A 86 -9.72 -4.30 -11.39
CA ILE A 86 -10.25 -5.12 -10.29
C ILE A 86 -11.78 -5.25 -10.34
N GLY A 87 -12.36 -4.93 -11.48
CA GLY A 87 -13.81 -4.84 -11.71
C GLY A 87 -14.05 -3.72 -12.70
#